data_AF-A0A5C7JDE7-F1
#
_entry.id   AF-A0A5C7JDE7-F1
#
_cell.length_a   1.000
_cell.length_b   1.000
_cell.length_c   1.000
_cell.angle_alpha   90.00
_cell.angle_beta   90.00
_cell.angle_gamma   90.00
#
_symmetry.space_group_name_H-M   'P 1'
#
loop_
_entity.id
_entity.type
_entity.pdbx_description
1 polymer ?
#
loop_
_entity_poly.entity_id
_entity_poly.type
_entity_poly.pdbx_seq_one_letter_code
_entity_poly.pdbx_strand_id
1 'polypeptide(L)'
;MDRPTFDQIVERRLDLIRKVLVSKGKEYSTDHDVFHNFRAATGVSFHDAPEKVAWEFMTKHLQSIKDILNHVETGGFNGHPSEALVEEKIGDAVNYLILIEGMLKERIKNENKST
;
A
#
# COMPACT_ATOMS: atom_id res chain seq x y z
N MET A 1 -16.09 -17.39 -10.63
CA MET A 1 -14.90 -17.78 -9.86
C MET A 1 -15.36 -18.73 -8.76
N ASP A 2 -14.73 -19.89 -8.63
CA ASP A 2 -14.98 -20.82 -7.53
C ASP A 2 -14.10 -20.50 -6.30
N ARG A 3 -14.33 -21.21 -5.20
CA ARG A 3 -13.59 -20.96 -3.95
C ARG A 3 -12.07 -21.17 -4.12
N PRO A 4 -11.59 -22.28 -4.71
CA PRO A 4 -10.16 -22.50 -4.91
C PRO A 4 -9.48 -21.40 -5.76
N THR A 5 -10.13 -20.93 -6.82
CA THR A 5 -9.58 -19.85 -7.66
C THR A 5 -9.47 -18.54 -6.88
N PHE A 6 -10.45 -18.22 -6.03
CA PHE A 6 -10.38 -17.03 -5.19
C PHE A 6 -9.28 -17.14 -4.13
N ASP A 7 -9.14 -18.31 -3.49
CA ASP A 7 -8.08 -18.55 -2.50
C ASP A 7 -6.68 -18.38 -3.11
N GLN A 8 -6.49 -18.76 -4.38
CA GLN A 8 -5.24 -18.50 -5.11
C GLN A 8 -4.92 -17.00 -5.25
N ILE A 9 -5.94 -16.15 -5.44
CA ILE A 9 -5.75 -14.68 -5.51
C ILE A 9 -5.29 -14.14 -4.14
N VAL A 10 -5.86 -14.68 -3.06
CA VAL A 10 -5.46 -14.30 -1.69
C VAL A 10 -4.00 -14.69 -1.43
N GLU A 11 -3.63 -15.94 -1.69
CA GLU A 11 -2.25 -16.43 -1.49
C GLU A 11 -1.26 -15.65 -2.36
N ARG A 12 -1.61 -15.42 -3.64
CA ARG A 12 -0.82 -14.60 -4.54
C ARG A 12 -0.58 -13.20 -3.97
N ARG A 13 -1.61 -12.56 -3.41
CA ARG A 13 -1.48 -11.24 -2.78
C ARG A 13 -0.54 -11.29 -1.57
N LEU A 14 -0.66 -12.29 -0.70
CA LEU A 14 0.20 -12.46 0.47
C LEU A 14 1.68 -12.61 0.07
N ASP A 15 1.97 -13.40 -0.96
CA ASP A 15 3.33 -13.60 -1.47
C ASP A 15 3.94 -12.31 -2.03
N LEU A 16 3.16 -11.54 -2.78
CA LEU A 16 3.62 -10.27 -3.35
C LEU A 16 3.89 -9.22 -2.28
N ILE A 17 3.00 -9.10 -1.30
CA ILE A 17 3.19 -8.22 -0.14
C ILE A 17 4.49 -8.59 0.57
N ARG A 18 4.71 -9.88 0.85
CA ARG A 18 5.94 -10.37 1.49
C ARG A 18 7.17 -10.02 0.66
N LYS A 19 7.13 -10.24 -0.66
CA LYS A 19 8.25 -9.92 -1.55
C LYS A 19 8.57 -8.42 -1.56
N VAL A 20 7.56 -7.55 -1.61
CA VAL A 20 7.76 -6.09 -1.65
C VAL A 20 8.19 -5.56 -0.28
N LEU A 21 7.40 -5.79 0.77
CA LEU A 21 7.64 -5.18 2.08
C LEU A 21 8.82 -5.82 2.83
N VAL A 22 9.04 -7.13 2.69
CA VAL A 22 10.07 -7.85 3.48
C VAL A 22 11.37 -8.02 2.70
N SER A 23 11.31 -8.28 1.38
CA SER A 23 12.52 -8.54 0.60
C SER A 23 13.12 -7.26 0.02
N LYS A 24 12.30 -6.38 -0.59
CA LYS A 24 12.76 -5.08 -1.09
C LYS A 24 12.85 -4.02 -0.01
N GLY A 25 12.03 -4.08 1.04
CA GLY A 25 12.13 -3.18 2.19
C GLY A 25 13.54 -3.12 2.78
N LYS A 26 14.22 -4.27 2.86
CA LYS A 26 15.64 -4.38 3.28
C LYS A 26 16.63 -3.61 2.40
N GLU A 27 16.29 -3.30 1.15
CA GLU A 27 17.15 -2.55 0.23
C GLU A 27 17.00 -1.02 0.42
N TYR A 28 15.84 -0.55 0.89
CA TYR A 28 15.52 0.89 1.03
C TYR A 28 15.50 1.40 2.46
N SER A 29 15.37 0.53 3.45
CA SER A 29 15.50 0.87 4.88
C SER A 29 16.73 0.21 5.45
N THR A 30 17.56 0.96 6.18
CA THR A 30 18.46 0.34 7.16
C THR A 30 17.61 -0.47 8.12
N ASP A 31 18.10 -1.61 8.63
CA ASP A 31 17.38 -2.50 9.57
C ASP A 31 16.80 -1.79 10.82
N HIS A 32 17.13 -0.51 11.03
CA HIS A 32 16.77 0.31 12.18
C HIS A 32 15.55 1.25 11.99
N ASP A 33 15.16 1.63 10.77
CA ASP A 33 14.01 2.54 10.57
C ASP A 33 13.29 2.28 9.23
N VAL A 34 12.25 1.45 9.28
CA VAL A 34 11.39 1.09 8.14
C VAL A 34 10.60 2.29 7.61
N PHE A 35 10.39 3.33 8.42
CA PHE A 35 9.55 4.47 8.09
C PHE A 35 10.33 5.76 7.77
N HIS A 36 11.66 5.67 7.67
CA HIS A 36 12.54 6.81 7.46
C HIS A 36 12.07 7.72 6.31
N ASN A 37 11.72 7.14 5.16
CA ASN A 37 11.31 7.91 3.98
C ASN A 37 10.03 8.72 4.22
N PHE A 38 9.10 8.22 5.02
CA PHE A 38 7.87 8.95 5.36
C PHE A 38 8.13 10.08 6.36
N ARG A 39 9.08 9.87 7.29
CA ARG A 39 9.55 10.90 8.21
C ARG A 39 10.33 11.99 7.47
N ALA A 40 11.23 11.61 6.57
CA ALA A 40 12.03 12.55 5.79
C ALA A 40 11.19 13.39 4.82
N ALA A 41 10.04 12.85 4.38
CA ALA A 41 9.10 13.56 3.52
C ALA A 41 8.17 14.52 4.28
N THR A 42 8.13 14.49 5.62
CA THR A 42 7.41 15.54 6.37
C THR A 42 8.06 16.90 6.12
N GLY A 43 7.25 17.94 5.92
CA GLY A 43 7.73 19.28 5.53
C GLY A 43 8.01 19.48 4.04
N VAL A 44 8.08 18.41 3.23
CA VAL A 44 7.96 18.48 1.77
C VAL A 44 6.54 18.14 1.32
N SER A 45 5.95 17.12 1.95
CA SER A 45 4.53 16.79 1.89
C SER A 45 3.67 17.91 2.49
N PHE A 46 2.39 17.95 2.11
CA PHE A 46 1.37 18.78 2.77
C PHE A 46 1.00 18.31 4.19
N HIS A 47 1.70 17.31 4.72
CA HIS A 47 1.43 16.69 6.00
C HIS A 47 2.67 16.61 6.90
N ASP A 48 2.44 16.90 8.19
CA ASP A 48 3.48 16.87 9.23
C ASP A 48 3.54 15.53 9.99
N ALA A 49 2.75 14.55 9.57
CA ALA A 49 2.68 13.24 10.19
C ALA A 49 3.00 12.13 9.17
N PRO A 50 4.00 11.25 9.40
CA PRO A 50 4.43 10.23 8.45
C PRO A 50 3.30 9.33 7.93
N GLU A 51 2.34 8.96 8.76
CA GLU A 51 1.17 8.17 8.36
C GLU A 51 0.25 8.92 7.38
N LYS A 52 0.17 10.25 7.50
CA LYS A 52 -0.57 11.10 6.55
C LYS A 52 0.22 11.27 5.24
N VAL A 53 1.55 11.33 5.30
CA VAL A 53 2.40 11.30 4.11
C VAL A 53 2.20 9.99 3.34
N ALA A 54 2.19 8.85 4.03
CA ALA A 54 1.91 7.57 3.41
C ALA A 54 0.50 7.51 2.79
N TRP A 55 -0.51 8.08 3.45
CA TRP A 55 -1.84 8.26 2.87
C TRP A 55 -1.80 9.07 1.58
N GLU A 56 -1.14 10.23 1.58
CA GLU A 56 -0.96 11.07 0.40
C GLU A 56 -0.34 10.27 -0.76
N PHE A 57 0.75 9.53 -0.51
CA PHE A 57 1.39 8.70 -1.53
C PHE A 57 0.50 7.57 -2.03
N MET A 58 -0.36 7.01 -1.17
CA MET A 58 -1.34 5.99 -1.54
C MET A 58 -2.44 6.54 -2.46
N THR A 59 -2.81 7.82 -2.34
CA THR A 59 -3.96 8.39 -3.07
C THR A 59 -3.87 8.23 -4.59
N LYS A 60 -2.66 8.30 -5.18
CA LYS A 60 -2.48 8.07 -6.63
C LYS A 60 -2.85 6.64 -7.05
N HIS A 61 -2.62 5.65 -6.18
CA HIS A 61 -3.01 4.27 -6.44
C HIS A 61 -4.52 4.10 -6.29
N LEU A 62 -5.13 4.75 -5.29
CA LEU A 62 -6.60 4.79 -5.14
C LEU A 62 -7.29 5.46 -6.32
N GLN A 63 -6.75 6.57 -6.81
CA GLN A 63 -7.26 7.24 -8.01
C GLN A 63 -7.17 6.32 -9.23
N SER A 64 -6.04 5.63 -9.42
CA SER A 64 -5.90 4.67 -10.52
C SER A 64 -6.87 3.49 -10.41
N ILE A 65 -7.15 2.99 -9.19
CA ILE A 65 -8.18 1.97 -8.95
C ILE A 65 -9.56 2.52 -9.33
N LYS A 66 -9.90 3.74 -8.88
CA LYS A 66 -11.15 4.41 -9.24
C LYS A 66 -11.30 4.55 -10.75
N ASP A 67 -10.23 4.94 -11.44
CA ASP A 67 -10.22 5.04 -12.89
C ASP A 67 -10.49 3.67 -13.52
N ILE A 68 -9.81 2.59 -13.10
CA ILE A 68 -10.07 1.23 -13.57
C ILE A 68 -11.55 0.85 -13.42
N LEU A 69 -12.15 1.14 -12.26
CA LEU A 69 -13.57 0.85 -12.00
C LEU A 69 -14.49 1.64 -12.93
N ASN A 70 -14.26 2.95 -13.09
CA ASN A 70 -15.05 3.80 -13.99
C ASN A 70 -14.95 3.34 -15.45
N HIS A 71 -13.78 2.87 -15.88
CA HIS A 71 -13.56 2.36 -17.24
C HIS A 71 -14.32 1.04 -17.48
N VAL A 72 -14.47 0.19 -16.44
CA VAL A 72 -15.31 -1.02 -16.50
C VAL A 72 -16.79 -0.65 -16.62
N GLU A 73 -17.26 0.37 -15.91
CA GLU A 73 -18.67 0.81 -15.91
C GLU A 73 -19.10 1.46 -17.24
N THR A 74 -18.22 2.26 -17.85
CA THR A 74 -18.56 3.11 -19.02
C THR A 74 -18.33 2.44 -20.39
N GLY A 75 -17.95 1.15 -20.42
CA GLY A 75 -17.63 0.43 -21.66
C GLY A 75 -16.38 0.95 -22.40
N GLY A 76 -15.56 1.77 -21.72
CA GLY A 76 -14.45 2.56 -22.27
C GLY A 76 -13.05 1.95 -22.12
N PHE A 77 -12.95 0.63 -21.97
CA PHE A 77 -11.81 -0.19 -22.37
C PHE A 77 -12.41 -1.24 -23.31
N ASN A 78 -11.76 -1.58 -24.43
CA ASN A 78 -12.17 -2.73 -25.26
C ASN A 78 -11.95 -4.07 -24.53
N GLY A 79 -12.59 -4.25 -23.37
CA GLY A 79 -12.51 -5.42 -22.50
C GLY A 79 -11.36 -5.37 -21.50
N HIS A 80 -11.70 -5.03 -20.26
CA HIS A 80 -11.02 -5.41 -19.02
C HIS A 80 -9.62 -4.80 -18.74
N PRO A 81 -9.36 -4.34 -17.50
CA PRO A 81 -8.01 -3.96 -17.09
C PRO A 81 -7.07 -5.17 -17.16
N SER A 82 -5.80 -4.94 -17.47
CA SER A 82 -4.82 -6.03 -17.44
C SER A 82 -4.64 -6.54 -16.00
N GLU A 83 -4.44 -7.85 -15.86
CA GLU A 83 -4.19 -8.48 -14.56
C GLU A 83 -2.98 -7.85 -13.85
N ALA A 84 -1.92 -7.54 -14.61
CA ALA A 84 -0.73 -6.88 -14.08
C ALA A 84 -1.03 -5.50 -13.48
N LEU A 85 -1.87 -4.69 -14.15
CA LEU A 85 -2.25 -3.37 -13.65
C LEU A 85 -3.09 -3.47 -12.37
N VAL A 86 -4.04 -4.41 -12.33
CA VAL A 86 -4.84 -4.67 -11.13
C VAL A 86 -3.95 -5.16 -9.99
N GLU A 87 -3.05 -6.11 -10.27
CA GLU A 87 -2.11 -6.68 -9.29
C GLU A 87 -1.21 -5.60 -8.69
N GLU A 88 -0.68 -4.69 -9.52
CA GLU A 88 0.13 -3.55 -9.11
C GLU A 88 -0.67 -2.59 -8.21
N LYS A 89 -1.76 -2.00 -8.73
CA LYS A 89 -2.44 -0.89 -8.02
C LYS A 89 -3.12 -1.33 -6.74
N ILE A 90 -3.77 -2.49 -6.75
CA ILE A 90 -4.35 -3.08 -5.53
C ILE A 90 -3.23 -3.45 -4.55
N GLY A 91 -2.11 -3.97 -5.06
CA GLY A 91 -0.96 -4.34 -4.25
C GLY A 91 -0.33 -3.16 -3.53
N ASP A 92 -0.09 -2.08 -4.26
CA ASP A 92 0.45 -0.86 -3.68
C ASP A 92 -0.48 -0.28 -2.62
N ALA A 93 -1.78 -0.22 -2.89
CA ALA A 93 -2.75 0.25 -1.90
C ALA A 93 -2.71 -0.60 -0.60
N VAL A 94 -2.68 -1.94 -0.72
CA VAL A 94 -2.57 -2.82 0.45
C VAL A 94 -1.22 -2.64 1.17
N ASN A 95 -0.12 -2.49 0.42
CA ASN A 95 1.20 -2.24 1.00
C ASN A 95 1.23 -0.94 1.81
N TYR A 96 0.66 0.15 1.28
CA TYR A 96 0.56 1.41 2.00
C TYR A 96 -0.32 1.30 3.25
N LEU A 97 -1.44 0.55 3.20
CA LEU A 97 -2.27 0.31 4.38
C LEU A 97 -1.49 -0.42 5.49
N ILE A 98 -0.65 -1.39 5.15
CA ILE A 98 0.20 -2.10 6.11
C ILE A 98 1.27 -1.15 6.70
N LEU A 99 1.87 -0.29 5.88
CA LEU A 99 2.84 0.71 6.35
C LEU A 99 2.20 1.72 7.31
N ILE A 100 1.00 2.20 6.97
CA ILE A 100 0.20 3.09 7.83
C ILE A 100 -0.14 2.38 9.15
N GLU A 101 -0.61 1.13 9.11
CA GLU A 101 -0.87 0.33 10.30
C GLU A 101 0.38 0.20 11.19
N GLY A 102 1.55 -0.07 10.59
CA GLY A 102 2.82 -0.16 11.29
C GLY A 102 3.18 1.14 12.04
N MET A 103 3.05 2.29 11.38
CA MET A 103 3.30 3.60 12.00
C MET A 103 2.32 3.93 13.12
N LEU A 104 1.03 3.62 12.94
CA LEU A 104 0.02 3.83 13.99
C LEU A 104 0.28 2.93 15.21
N LYS A 105 0.64 1.65 14.99
CA LYS A 105 1.03 0.73 16.08
C LYS A 105 2.28 1.21 16.82
N GLU A 106 3.25 1.79 16.13
CA GLU A 106 4.43 2.40 16.77
C GLU A 106 4.02 3.55 17.71
N ARG A 107 3.12 4.44 17.27
CA ARG A 107 2.60 5.54 18.10
C ARG A 107 1.89 5.03 19.36
N ILE A 108 0.96 4.09 19.22
CA ILE A 108 0.23 3.48 20.35
C ILE A 108 1.21 2.89 21.37
N LYS A 109 2.25 2.19 20.90
CA LYS A 109 3.26 1.60 21.78
C LYS A 109 4.08 2.64 22.53
N ASN A 110 4.37 3.79 21.92
CA ASN A 110 5.15 4.86 22.54
C ASN A 110 4.33 5.65 23.57
N GLU A 111 3.03 5.85 23.32
CA GLU A 111 2.11 6.44 24.30
C GLU A 111 1.98 5.57 25.57
N ASN A 112 1.80 4.26 25.39
CA ASN A 112 1.70 3.30 26.51
C ASN A 112 2.99 3.18 27.34
N LYS A 113 4.16 3.54 26.79
CA LYS A 113 5.42 3.60 27.56
C LYS A 113 5.59 4.89 28.35
N SER A 114 4.82 5.92 28.01
CA SER A 114 4.88 7.24 28.62
C SER A 114 3.85 7.42 29.75
N THR A 115 3.04 6.38 30.01
CA THR A 115 2.04 6.29 31.09
C THR A 115 2.53 5.32 32.14
#